data_AF-A0A7D8YKK8-F1
#
_entry.id   AF-A0A7D8YKK8-F1
#
_cell.length_a   1.000
_cell.length_b   1.000
_cell.length_c   1.000
_cell.angle_alpha   90.00
_cell.angle_beta   90.00
_cell.angle_gamma   90.00
#
_symmetry.space_group_name_H-M   'P 1'
#
loop_
_entity.id
_entity.type
_entity.pdbx_description
1 polymer ?
#
loop_
_entity_poly.entity_id
_entity_poly.type
_entity_poly.pdbx_seq_one_letter_code
_entity_poly.pdbx_strand_id
1 'polypeptide(L)'
;MIDARDDHEDGAPSPGLAGGEASGSAGSGEGVGEDSGDISSDTASFVSDDLTPSGEASEGAVELDLFGKPPPEGKRNWAHRRAEPRALALLWTVFLLLATVGTFVSAGTDGLMSVESYRYAARGLLTVIMVGATLLWPVVRLSQSLPSEGGVRGSAKDVFVVVFPAQAILWPQALLARWPIEVMAGSVALLTAWSVLVGAGLAWALGAREPGMRRLPARVATGWALAFVGLGLAGPGWWLVSSWMGGGVAASADGVRLSWMASPWTGQLELVRDRSWSGRSAWASSGHWWAIGGVMVVGLAGWVGAWMRGVGSRGAGSGNDGDGVVPGARAA
;
A
#
# COMPACT_ATOMS: atom_id res chain seq x y z
N MET A 1 -52.28 11.82 28.08
CA MET A 1 -53.61 11.70 27.47
C MET A 1 -53.60 12.63 26.27
N ILE A 2 -53.07 12.13 25.15
CA ILE A 2 -52.83 12.89 23.92
C ILE A 2 -53.38 12.02 22.79
N ASP A 3 -54.21 12.66 21.99
CA ASP A 3 -55.06 12.17 20.93
C ASP A 3 -54.33 11.28 19.92
N ALA A 4 -54.93 10.12 19.67
CA ALA A 4 -54.62 9.25 18.54
C ALA A 4 -55.37 9.78 17.32
N ARG A 5 -54.62 10.16 16.28
CA ARG A 5 -55.17 10.38 14.94
C ARG A 5 -54.75 9.21 14.06
N ASP A 6 -55.70 8.30 13.90
CA ASP A 6 -55.75 7.30 12.84
C ASP A 6 -56.07 8.02 11.53
N ASP A 7 -55.09 8.11 10.63
CA ASP A 7 -55.33 8.43 9.23
C ASP A 7 -55.09 7.15 8.42
N HIS A 8 -56.21 6.51 8.10
CA HIS A 8 -56.39 5.55 7.03
C HIS A 8 -56.00 6.20 5.70
N GLU A 9 -54.97 5.68 5.02
CA GLU A 9 -54.81 5.90 3.58
C GLU A 9 -54.99 4.58 2.83
N ASP A 10 -55.98 4.64 1.95
CA ASP A 10 -56.53 3.56 1.15
C ASP A 10 -55.58 3.08 0.06
N GLY A 11 -55.75 1.80 -0.27
CA GLY A 11 -54.93 1.07 -1.21
C GLY A 11 -55.07 1.55 -2.65
N ALA A 12 -53.93 1.56 -3.35
CA ALA A 12 -53.87 1.50 -4.79
C ALA A 12 -53.51 0.06 -5.22
N PRO A 13 -54.24 -0.56 -6.16
CA PRO A 13 -53.98 -1.93 -6.61
C PRO A 13 -52.74 -2.00 -7.51
N SER A 14 -51.80 -2.90 -7.16
CA SER A 14 -50.65 -3.27 -7.98
C SER A 14 -51.09 -4.03 -9.24
N PRO A 15 -50.71 -3.59 -10.44
CA PRO A 15 -50.97 -4.34 -11.66
C PRO A 15 -49.86 -5.37 -11.92
N GLY A 16 -50.30 -6.62 -12.17
CA GLY A 16 -49.80 -7.40 -13.30
C GLY A 16 -48.48 -8.14 -13.13
N LEU A 17 -48.57 -9.35 -12.58
CA LEU A 17 -47.63 -10.45 -12.84
C LEU A 17 -47.72 -10.83 -14.33
N ALA A 18 -46.61 -10.71 -15.05
CA ALA A 18 -46.41 -11.38 -16.34
C ALA A 18 -45.16 -12.25 -16.24
N GLY A 19 -45.40 -13.55 -16.17
CA GLY A 19 -44.38 -14.59 -16.25
C GLY A 19 -43.73 -14.63 -17.64
N GLY A 20 -42.50 -15.13 -17.65
CA GLY A 20 -41.72 -15.39 -18.85
C GLY A 20 -40.57 -16.31 -18.51
N GLU A 21 -40.90 -17.60 -18.37
CA GLU A 21 -39.94 -18.70 -18.30
C GLU A 21 -39.06 -18.70 -19.54
N ALA A 22 -37.74 -18.75 -19.35
CA ALA A 22 -36.80 -19.16 -20.40
C ALA A 22 -35.86 -20.21 -19.81
N SER A 23 -36.30 -21.46 -19.95
CA SER A 23 -35.50 -22.67 -19.84
C SER A 23 -34.41 -22.65 -20.92
N GLY A 24 -33.16 -22.83 -20.50
CA GLY A 24 -31.99 -22.94 -21.37
C GLY A 24 -30.99 -23.93 -20.78
N SER A 25 -31.39 -25.20 -20.68
CA SER A 25 -30.55 -26.34 -20.33
C SER A 25 -30.21 -27.12 -21.59
N ALA A 26 -28.90 -27.26 -21.88
CA ALA A 26 -28.24 -28.41 -22.50
C ALA A 26 -26.97 -27.95 -23.23
N GLY A 27 -25.84 -28.11 -22.58
CA GLY A 27 -24.51 -27.96 -23.16
C GLY A 27 -23.61 -29.09 -22.66
N SER A 28 -23.82 -30.28 -23.21
CA SER A 28 -22.94 -31.44 -23.08
C SER A 28 -21.62 -31.15 -23.82
N GLY A 29 -20.55 -30.96 -23.06
CA GLY A 29 -19.19 -30.88 -23.56
C GLY A 29 -18.41 -32.13 -23.16
N GLU A 30 -18.31 -33.05 -24.12
CA GLU A 30 -17.43 -34.22 -24.12
C GLU A 30 -15.95 -33.86 -23.93
N GLY A 31 -15.27 -34.67 -23.10
CA GLY A 31 -14.04 -35.36 -23.48
C GLY A 31 -12.73 -34.57 -23.59
N VAL A 32 -11.90 -34.65 -22.53
CA VAL A 32 -10.42 -34.77 -22.60
C VAL A 32 -10.02 -35.50 -21.30
N GLY A 33 -9.69 -36.79 -21.33
CA GLY A 33 -8.38 -37.27 -21.75
C GLY A 33 -7.49 -37.45 -20.51
N GLU A 34 -7.68 -38.56 -19.78
CA GLU A 34 -6.74 -39.04 -18.78
C GLU A 34 -5.46 -39.50 -19.50
N ASP A 35 -4.40 -38.70 -19.42
CA ASP A 35 -3.05 -39.13 -19.79
C ASP A 35 -2.25 -39.39 -18.51
N SER A 36 -2.24 -40.66 -18.12
CA SER A 36 -1.49 -41.22 -17.01
C SER A 36 -0.02 -41.35 -17.42
N GLY A 37 0.71 -40.23 -17.37
CA GLY A 37 2.15 -40.21 -17.55
C GLY A 37 2.88 -40.66 -16.29
N ASP A 38 3.43 -41.88 -16.35
CA ASP A 38 4.42 -42.45 -15.43
C ASP A 38 5.53 -41.43 -15.11
N ILE A 39 5.55 -40.93 -13.86
CA ILE A 39 6.72 -40.24 -13.32
C ILE A 39 7.68 -41.32 -12.85
N SER A 40 8.50 -41.79 -13.80
CA SER A 40 9.70 -42.56 -13.54
C SER A 40 10.58 -41.80 -12.55
N SER A 41 10.81 -42.44 -11.40
CA SER A 41 11.77 -42.05 -10.39
C SER A 41 13.19 -42.29 -10.91
N ASP A 42 13.67 -41.42 -11.80
CA ASP A 42 15.05 -41.43 -12.24
C ASP A 42 15.87 -40.45 -11.38
N THR A 43 16.46 -41.02 -10.33
CA THR A 43 17.84 -40.80 -9.86
C THR A 43 18.58 -39.64 -10.54
N ALA A 44 18.35 -38.42 -10.07
CA ALA A 44 19.23 -37.29 -10.36
C ALA A 44 20.54 -37.48 -9.59
N SER A 45 21.53 -38.06 -10.29
CA SER A 45 22.93 -37.94 -9.96
C SER A 45 23.25 -36.45 -9.78
N PHE A 46 23.75 -36.14 -8.58
CA PHE A 46 24.23 -34.82 -8.20
C PHE A 46 25.51 -34.54 -9.00
N VAL A 47 25.34 -34.13 -10.26
CA VAL A 47 26.42 -33.58 -11.08
C VAL A 47 26.74 -32.22 -10.49
N SER A 48 27.84 -32.19 -9.74
CA SER A 48 28.57 -30.97 -9.39
C SER A 48 29.08 -30.34 -10.69
N ASP A 49 28.18 -29.68 -11.41
CA ASP A 49 28.52 -28.92 -12.60
C ASP A 49 29.24 -27.66 -12.11
N ASP A 50 30.55 -27.69 -12.33
CA ASP A 50 31.51 -26.63 -12.12
C ASP A 50 31.18 -25.48 -13.07
N LEU A 51 30.08 -24.78 -12.80
CA LEU A 51 29.70 -23.52 -13.42
C LEU A 51 30.59 -22.42 -12.85
N THR A 52 31.89 -22.52 -13.11
CA THR A 52 32.72 -21.33 -13.26
C THR A 52 32.23 -20.63 -14.53
N PRO A 53 31.61 -19.44 -14.44
CA PRO A 53 31.23 -18.69 -15.63
C PRO A 53 32.53 -18.22 -16.29
N SER A 54 33.05 -19.01 -17.23
CA SER A 54 34.06 -18.63 -18.19
C SER A 54 33.46 -17.58 -19.14
N GLY A 55 33.32 -16.36 -18.62
CA GLY A 55 34.10 -15.20 -19.07
C GLY A 55 34.09 -14.78 -20.53
N GLU A 56 33.36 -15.42 -21.44
CA GLU A 56 33.08 -14.85 -22.76
C GLU A 56 31.79 -14.05 -22.67
N ALA A 57 31.92 -12.90 -22.00
CA ALA A 57 30.93 -11.85 -22.07
C ALA A 57 30.69 -11.54 -23.55
N SER A 58 29.51 -11.90 -24.06
CA SER A 58 29.03 -11.51 -25.38
C SER A 58 29.21 -10.00 -25.54
N GLU A 59 30.28 -9.61 -26.23
CA GLU A 59 30.78 -8.24 -26.32
C GLU A 59 29.91 -7.34 -27.23
N GLY A 60 28.74 -7.83 -27.66
CA GLY A 60 27.92 -7.17 -28.68
C GLY A 60 26.41 -7.17 -28.44
N ALA A 61 25.91 -7.76 -27.35
CA ALA A 61 24.48 -7.68 -27.04
C ALA A 61 24.14 -6.27 -26.51
N VAL A 62 23.82 -5.36 -27.43
CA VAL A 62 23.32 -4.02 -27.11
C VAL A 62 22.06 -4.20 -26.25
N GLU A 63 22.16 -3.84 -24.97
CA GLU A 63 21.01 -3.83 -24.06
C GLU A 63 20.03 -2.75 -24.53
N LEU A 64 19.06 -3.16 -25.35
CA LEU A 64 18.01 -2.30 -25.85
C LEU A 64 16.97 -2.07 -24.74
N ASP A 65 16.44 -0.84 -24.64
CA ASP A 65 15.33 -0.53 -23.74
C ASP A 65 14.10 -1.43 -24.02
N LEU A 66 13.10 -1.44 -23.13
CA LEU A 66 11.80 -2.10 -23.33
C LEU A 66 11.11 -1.72 -24.66
N PHE A 67 11.54 -0.60 -25.26
CA PHE A 67 11.10 -0.07 -26.55
C PHE A 67 12.14 -0.20 -27.68
N GLY A 68 13.16 -1.04 -27.52
CA GLY A 68 14.15 -1.29 -28.57
C GLY A 68 15.13 -0.14 -28.82
N LYS A 69 15.30 0.81 -27.90
CA LYS A 69 16.18 1.98 -28.10
C LYS A 69 17.55 1.74 -27.45
N PRO A 70 18.67 2.03 -28.15
CA PRO A 70 20.00 1.92 -27.57
C PRO A 70 20.19 2.96 -26.44
N PRO A 71 21.02 2.65 -25.43
CA PRO A 71 21.37 3.61 -24.40
C PRO A 71 22.06 4.83 -25.04
N PRO A 72 21.86 6.05 -24.51
CA PRO A 72 22.64 7.20 -24.94
C PRO A 72 24.13 6.90 -24.79
N GLU A 73 24.93 7.24 -25.80
CA GLU A 73 26.37 7.00 -25.81
C GLU A 73 27.02 7.47 -24.50
N GLY A 74 27.89 6.62 -23.93
CA GLY A 74 28.59 6.87 -22.67
C GLY A 74 27.80 6.55 -21.39
N LYS A 75 26.55 6.07 -21.46
CA LYS A 75 25.75 5.70 -20.26
C LYS A 75 25.45 4.20 -20.22
N ARG A 76 26.44 3.42 -19.79
CA ARG A 76 26.40 1.95 -19.64
C ARG A 76 25.32 1.40 -18.67
N ASN A 77 24.57 2.26 -17.97
CA ASN A 77 23.54 1.90 -16.99
C ASN A 77 22.22 2.67 -17.22
N TRP A 78 21.71 2.67 -18.45
CA TRP A 78 20.50 3.43 -18.80
C TRP A 78 19.20 2.69 -18.45
N ALA A 79 19.14 1.37 -18.67
CA ALA A 79 17.93 0.56 -18.44
C ALA A 79 17.48 0.56 -16.97
N HIS A 80 18.43 0.51 -16.03
CA HIS A 80 18.11 0.44 -14.60
C HIS A 80 17.56 1.77 -14.02
N ARG A 81 17.69 2.89 -14.74
CA ARG A 81 17.26 4.22 -14.27
C ARG A 81 15.82 4.60 -14.60
N ARG A 82 15.14 3.88 -15.52
CA ARG A 82 13.77 4.23 -15.96
C ARG A 82 12.65 3.57 -15.16
N ALA A 83 12.94 2.49 -14.42
CA ALA A 83 11.90 1.70 -13.75
C ALA A 83 11.45 2.29 -12.38
N GLU A 84 12.25 3.15 -11.75
CA GLU A 84 12.17 3.34 -10.29
C GLU A 84 10.90 4.01 -9.74
N PRO A 85 10.13 4.84 -10.49
CA PRO A 85 8.78 5.24 -10.08
C PRO A 85 7.65 4.51 -10.85
N ARG A 86 7.91 4.11 -12.09
CA ARG A 86 6.88 3.61 -13.02
C ARG A 86 6.41 2.22 -12.67
N ALA A 87 7.34 1.33 -12.32
CA ALA A 87 6.99 -0.04 -11.93
C ALA A 87 6.17 -0.05 -10.63
N LEU A 88 6.54 0.80 -9.66
CA LEU A 88 5.76 0.99 -8.44
C LEU A 88 4.36 1.53 -8.76
N ALA A 89 4.25 2.57 -9.59
CA ALA A 89 2.96 3.11 -10.00
C ALA A 89 2.09 2.05 -10.68
N LEU A 90 2.65 1.27 -11.61
CA LEU A 90 1.92 0.19 -12.30
C LEU A 90 1.44 -0.86 -11.29
N LEU A 91 2.33 -1.40 -10.46
CA LEU A 91 1.98 -2.41 -9.45
C LEU A 91 0.92 -1.87 -8.48
N TRP A 92 1.06 -0.61 -8.06
CA TRP A 92 0.09 0.07 -7.19
C TRP A 92 -1.28 0.20 -7.85
N THR A 93 -1.33 0.64 -9.12
CA THR A 93 -2.60 0.75 -9.85
C THR A 93 -3.27 -0.61 -10.07
N VAL A 94 -2.50 -1.66 -10.39
CA VAL A 94 -3.01 -3.03 -10.51
C VAL A 94 -3.53 -3.53 -9.16
N PHE A 95 -2.79 -3.28 -8.08
CA PHE A 95 -3.22 -3.60 -6.72
C PHE A 95 -4.54 -2.90 -6.37
N LEU A 96 -4.66 -1.59 -6.62
CA LEU A 96 -5.87 -0.82 -6.37
C LEU A 96 -7.06 -1.32 -7.20
N LEU A 97 -6.83 -1.66 -8.47
CA LEU A 97 -7.84 -2.26 -9.34
C LEU A 97 -8.33 -3.59 -8.79
N LEU A 98 -7.41 -4.51 -8.45
CA LEU A 98 -7.74 -5.82 -7.90
C LEU A 98 -8.45 -5.72 -6.55
N ALA A 99 -8.01 -4.81 -5.68
CA ALA A 99 -8.68 -4.54 -4.40
C ALA A 99 -10.11 -4.05 -4.60
N THR A 100 -10.33 -3.16 -5.57
CA THR A 100 -11.66 -2.63 -5.92
C THR A 100 -12.56 -3.73 -6.47
N VAL A 101 -12.09 -4.49 -7.46
CA VAL A 101 -12.83 -5.62 -8.05
C VAL A 101 -13.14 -6.67 -6.99
N GLY A 102 -12.14 -7.11 -6.21
CA GLY A 102 -12.32 -8.11 -5.16
C GLY A 102 -13.34 -7.68 -4.11
N THR A 103 -13.33 -6.40 -3.72
CA THR A 103 -14.31 -5.84 -2.78
C THR A 103 -15.73 -5.91 -3.34
N PHE A 104 -15.95 -5.49 -4.58
CA PHE A 104 -17.30 -5.47 -5.17
C PHE A 104 -17.82 -6.86 -5.56
N VAL A 105 -16.93 -7.77 -6.01
CA VAL A 105 -17.28 -9.17 -6.22
C VAL A 105 -17.73 -9.80 -4.91
N SER A 106 -16.98 -9.57 -3.82
CA SER A 106 -17.35 -10.08 -2.49
C SER A 106 -18.66 -9.48 -1.96
N ALA A 107 -19.02 -8.25 -2.33
CA ALA A 107 -20.29 -7.65 -1.94
C ALA A 107 -21.48 -8.19 -2.76
N GLY A 108 -21.23 -8.60 -4.01
CA GLY A 108 -22.26 -9.09 -4.92
C GLY A 108 -22.73 -10.52 -4.65
N THR A 109 -21.91 -11.34 -3.98
CA THR A 109 -22.24 -12.75 -3.69
C THR A 109 -23.45 -12.92 -2.78
N ASP A 110 -23.79 -11.91 -1.99
CA ASP A 110 -24.90 -11.97 -1.02
C ASP A 110 -26.27 -11.67 -1.65
N GLY A 111 -26.33 -11.37 -2.96
CA GLY A 111 -27.57 -11.19 -3.73
C GLY A 111 -28.41 -9.96 -3.35
N LEU A 112 -28.08 -9.27 -2.26
CA LEU A 112 -28.77 -8.08 -1.75
C LEU A 112 -27.84 -6.87 -1.83
N MET A 113 -28.04 -6.05 -2.87
CA MET A 113 -27.41 -4.73 -3.02
C MET A 113 -28.02 -3.71 -2.04
N SER A 114 -27.85 -3.97 -0.74
CA SER A 114 -28.23 -3.04 0.31
C SER A 114 -27.12 -1.99 0.53
N VAL A 115 -27.49 -0.80 1.01
CA VAL A 115 -26.51 0.24 1.39
C VAL A 115 -25.54 -0.27 2.45
N GLU A 116 -25.99 -1.18 3.33
CA GLU A 116 -25.15 -1.75 4.38
C GLU A 116 -24.09 -2.71 3.80
N SER A 117 -24.46 -3.51 2.80
CA SER A 117 -23.51 -4.35 2.05
C SER A 117 -22.41 -3.51 1.41
N TYR A 118 -22.78 -2.38 0.79
CA TYR A 118 -21.81 -1.44 0.21
C TYR A 118 -20.91 -0.79 1.26
N ARG A 119 -21.45 -0.40 2.43
CA ARG A 119 -20.64 0.16 3.53
C ARG A 119 -19.62 -0.85 4.02
N TYR A 120 -20.04 -2.10 4.24
CA TYR A 120 -19.12 -3.16 4.65
C TYR A 120 -18.00 -3.36 3.62
N ALA A 121 -18.35 -3.44 2.33
CA ALA A 121 -17.39 -3.56 1.24
C ALA A 121 -16.42 -2.36 1.22
N ALA A 122 -16.93 -1.13 1.28
CA ALA A 122 -16.13 0.08 1.31
C ALA A 122 -15.14 0.10 2.48
N ARG A 123 -15.53 -0.34 3.68
CA ARG A 123 -14.61 -0.49 4.84
C ARG A 123 -13.48 -1.46 4.54
N GLY A 124 -13.79 -2.59 3.91
CA GLY A 124 -12.82 -3.57 3.45
C GLY A 124 -11.81 -2.95 2.47
N LEU A 125 -12.31 -2.28 1.42
CA LEU A 125 -11.46 -1.59 0.44
C LEU A 125 -10.54 -0.55 1.08
N LEU A 126 -11.08 0.30 1.95
CA LEU A 126 -10.30 1.31 2.68
C LEU A 126 -9.19 0.68 3.52
N THR A 127 -9.50 -0.41 4.21
CA THR A 127 -8.52 -1.15 5.02
C THR A 127 -7.43 -1.76 4.13
N VAL A 128 -7.80 -2.37 3.01
CA VAL A 128 -6.84 -2.95 2.04
C VAL A 128 -5.94 -1.86 1.46
N ILE A 129 -6.47 -0.69 1.11
CA ILE A 129 -5.67 0.46 0.65
C ILE A 129 -4.68 0.90 1.74
N MET A 130 -5.13 1.00 3.01
CA MET A 130 -4.24 1.33 4.13
C MET A 130 -3.13 0.28 4.31
N VAL A 131 -3.44 -1.01 4.22
CA VAL A 131 -2.43 -2.10 4.25
C VAL A 131 -1.45 -1.94 3.09
N GLY A 132 -1.95 -1.72 1.88
CA GLY A 132 -1.12 -1.49 0.71
C GLY A 132 -0.15 -0.33 0.89
N ALA A 133 -0.63 0.80 1.40
CA ALA A 133 0.15 2.01 1.61
C ALA A 133 1.12 1.92 2.80
N THR A 134 0.79 1.19 3.87
CA THR A 134 1.62 1.17 5.09
C THR A 134 2.52 -0.06 5.24
N LEU A 135 2.22 -1.13 4.51
CA LEU A 135 2.94 -2.41 4.59
C LEU A 135 3.54 -2.82 3.25
N LEU A 136 2.70 -3.00 2.24
CA LEU A 136 3.13 -3.57 0.96
C LEU A 136 4.12 -2.65 0.26
N TRP A 137 3.79 -1.36 0.14
CA TRP A 137 4.64 -0.37 -0.49
C TRP A 137 6.05 -0.30 0.13
N PRO A 138 6.25 -0.08 1.45
CA PRO A 138 7.59 0.00 2.01
C PRO A 138 8.38 -1.30 1.88
N VAL A 139 7.75 -2.47 2.03
CA VAL A 139 8.43 -3.77 1.86
C VAL A 139 8.89 -3.97 0.42
N VAL A 140 8.04 -3.66 -0.56
CA VAL A 140 8.40 -3.68 -1.99
C VAL A 140 9.50 -2.67 -2.29
N ARG A 141 9.47 -1.49 -1.66
CA ARG A 141 10.51 -0.48 -1.88
C ARG A 141 11.86 -0.93 -1.33
N LEU A 142 11.89 -1.56 -0.16
CA LEU A 142 13.12 -2.07 0.45
C LEU A 142 13.71 -3.27 -0.30
N SER A 143 12.92 -3.99 -1.11
CA SER A 143 13.41 -5.09 -1.96
C SER A 143 14.01 -4.63 -3.29
N GLN A 144 13.86 -3.35 -3.64
CA GLN A 144 14.39 -2.75 -4.87
C GLN A 144 15.83 -2.22 -4.72
N SER A 145 16.44 -1.81 -5.84
CA SER A 145 17.69 -1.05 -5.83
C SER A 145 17.53 0.31 -5.17
N LEU A 146 18.62 0.81 -4.57
CA LEU A 146 18.64 2.12 -3.95
C LEU A 146 18.37 3.23 -4.98
N PRO A 147 17.46 4.18 -4.70
CA PRO A 147 17.13 5.23 -5.65
C PRO A 147 18.34 6.11 -5.94
N SER A 148 18.51 6.46 -7.21
CA SER A 148 19.66 7.25 -7.65
C SER A 148 19.74 8.66 -7.05
N GLU A 149 18.58 9.22 -6.69
CA GLU A 149 18.41 10.59 -6.18
C GLU A 149 18.52 10.70 -4.65
N GLY A 150 18.76 9.58 -3.95
CA GLY A 150 18.81 9.48 -2.50
C GLY A 150 17.47 9.14 -1.85
N GLY A 151 17.51 8.74 -0.58
CA GLY A 151 16.33 8.25 0.15
C GLY A 151 15.18 9.26 0.22
N VAL A 152 15.46 10.50 0.63
CA VAL A 152 14.47 11.56 0.79
C VAL A 152 13.68 11.81 -0.50
N ARG A 153 14.37 12.15 -1.60
CA ARG A 153 13.67 12.49 -2.85
C ARG A 153 12.97 11.28 -3.48
N GLY A 154 13.58 10.09 -3.38
CA GLY A 154 12.97 8.84 -3.83
C GLY A 154 11.66 8.54 -3.08
N SER A 155 11.71 8.53 -1.75
CA SER A 155 10.53 8.28 -0.91
C SER A 155 9.44 9.33 -1.09
N ALA A 156 9.78 10.59 -1.40
CA ALA A 156 8.79 11.64 -1.58
C ALA A 156 7.97 11.39 -2.86
N LYS A 157 8.63 11.00 -3.96
CA LYS A 157 7.95 10.58 -5.20
C LYS A 157 7.04 9.38 -4.95
N ASP A 158 7.53 8.41 -4.17
CA ASP A 158 6.77 7.22 -3.85
C ASP A 158 5.49 7.57 -3.05
N VAL A 159 5.55 8.50 -2.07
CA VAL A 159 4.35 9.00 -1.36
C VAL A 159 3.33 9.58 -2.34
N PHE A 160 3.76 10.41 -3.29
CA PHE A 160 2.85 10.96 -4.31
C PHE A 160 2.22 9.87 -5.18
N VAL A 161 3.03 8.89 -5.61
CA VAL A 161 2.57 7.75 -6.44
C VAL A 161 1.57 6.88 -5.69
N VAL A 162 1.70 6.74 -4.37
CA VAL A 162 0.78 5.94 -3.55
C VAL A 162 -0.50 6.72 -3.21
N VAL A 163 -0.35 7.94 -2.69
CA VAL A 163 -1.48 8.73 -2.19
C VAL A 163 -2.38 9.20 -3.33
N PHE A 164 -1.82 9.74 -4.42
CA PHE A 164 -2.63 10.41 -5.44
C PHE A 164 -3.66 9.47 -6.13
N PRO A 165 -3.28 8.27 -6.62
CA PRO A 165 -4.26 7.33 -7.17
C PRO A 165 -5.27 6.82 -6.13
N ALA A 166 -4.83 6.64 -4.88
CA ALA A 166 -5.74 6.25 -3.81
C ALA A 166 -6.83 7.30 -3.59
N GLN A 167 -6.51 8.60 -3.61
CA GLN A 167 -7.50 9.68 -3.49
C GLN A 167 -8.64 9.55 -4.50
N ALA A 168 -8.32 9.23 -5.76
CA ALA A 168 -9.31 9.08 -6.82
C ALA A 168 -10.32 7.95 -6.54
N ILE A 169 -9.92 6.91 -5.79
CA ILE A 169 -10.77 5.78 -5.42
C ILE A 169 -11.58 6.08 -4.15
N LEU A 170 -11.01 6.85 -3.23
CA LEU A 170 -11.61 7.18 -1.93
C LEU A 170 -12.83 8.09 -2.06
N TRP A 171 -12.74 9.18 -2.83
CA TRP A 171 -13.82 10.17 -2.90
C TRP A 171 -15.18 9.62 -3.35
N PRO A 172 -15.27 8.78 -4.40
CA PRO A 172 -16.53 8.16 -4.79
C PRO A 172 -17.19 7.32 -3.67
N GLN A 173 -16.40 6.79 -2.72
CA GLN A 173 -16.95 6.00 -1.62
C GLN A 173 -17.84 6.83 -0.69
N ALA A 174 -17.65 8.15 -0.61
CA ALA A 174 -18.52 9.01 0.21
C ALA A 174 -19.97 8.95 -0.29
N LEU A 175 -20.14 8.98 -1.61
CA LEU A 175 -21.44 8.89 -2.28
C LEU A 175 -22.02 7.48 -2.19
N LEU A 176 -21.21 6.46 -2.51
CA LEU A 176 -21.66 5.06 -2.56
C LEU A 176 -22.03 4.52 -1.17
N ALA A 177 -21.21 4.80 -0.15
CA ALA A 177 -21.47 4.37 1.23
C ALA A 177 -22.41 5.31 1.99
N ARG A 178 -22.85 6.43 1.37
CA ARG A 178 -23.61 7.51 2.01
C ARG A 178 -22.99 7.94 3.34
N TRP A 179 -21.67 8.15 3.34
CA TRP A 179 -20.96 8.65 4.51
C TRP A 179 -20.91 10.19 4.50
N PRO A 180 -20.91 10.83 5.67
CA PRO A 180 -20.63 12.25 5.77
C PRO A 180 -19.28 12.59 5.14
N ILE A 181 -19.20 13.75 4.48
CA ILE A 181 -18.00 14.18 3.76
C ILE A 181 -16.80 14.32 4.71
N GLU A 182 -17.05 14.63 5.98
CA GLU A 182 -16.06 14.77 7.04
C GLU A 182 -15.38 13.43 7.36
N VAL A 183 -16.11 12.31 7.30
CA VAL A 183 -15.56 10.95 7.51
C VAL A 183 -14.63 10.59 6.35
N MET A 184 -15.03 10.94 5.13
CA MET A 184 -14.20 10.68 3.95
C MET A 184 -12.95 11.56 3.96
N ALA A 185 -13.09 12.85 4.25
CA ALA A 185 -11.96 13.78 4.42
C ALA A 185 -11.02 13.30 5.52
N GLY A 186 -11.55 12.81 6.64
CA GLY A 186 -10.77 12.20 7.72
C GLY A 186 -10.02 10.95 7.28
N SER A 187 -10.65 10.07 6.49
CA SER A 187 -10.02 8.85 5.95
C SER A 187 -8.88 9.18 4.98
N VAL A 188 -9.11 10.14 4.09
CA VAL A 188 -8.11 10.70 3.16
C VAL A 188 -6.93 11.31 3.92
N ALA A 189 -7.21 12.12 4.95
CA ALA A 189 -6.19 12.75 5.77
C ALA A 189 -5.40 11.71 6.59
N LEU A 190 -6.08 10.70 7.12
CA LEU A 190 -5.47 9.59 7.85
C LEU A 190 -4.52 8.79 6.94
N LEU A 191 -4.97 8.38 5.75
CA LEU A 191 -4.11 7.72 4.76
C LEU A 191 -2.89 8.57 4.45
N THR A 192 -3.09 9.85 4.18
CA THR A 192 -1.99 10.77 3.84
C THR A 192 -1.00 10.92 4.98
N ALA A 193 -1.47 11.09 6.22
CA ALA A 193 -0.61 11.20 7.41
C ALA A 193 0.25 9.95 7.62
N TRP A 194 -0.35 8.76 7.52
CA TRP A 194 0.38 7.50 7.62
C TRP A 194 1.33 7.27 6.45
N SER A 195 0.96 7.61 5.21
CA SER A 195 1.86 7.54 4.06
C SER A 195 3.06 8.50 4.20
N VAL A 196 2.85 9.70 4.74
CA VAL A 196 3.94 10.64 5.04
C VAL A 196 4.87 10.07 6.10
N LEU A 197 4.34 9.47 7.17
CA LEU A 197 5.13 8.82 8.22
C LEU A 197 5.92 7.62 7.70
N VAL A 198 5.31 6.75 6.90
CA VAL A 198 5.97 5.62 6.25
C VAL A 198 7.04 6.09 5.27
N GLY A 199 6.74 7.12 4.47
CA GLY A 199 7.70 7.77 3.58
C GLY A 199 8.90 8.34 4.32
N ALA A 200 8.70 8.93 5.51
CA ALA A 200 9.78 9.38 6.37
C ALA A 200 10.64 8.20 6.84
N GLY A 201 10.01 7.12 7.31
CA GLY A 201 10.71 5.88 7.68
C GLY A 201 11.55 5.32 6.53
N LEU A 202 11.02 5.31 5.30
CA LEU A 202 11.76 4.89 4.11
C LEU A 202 12.91 5.85 3.80
N ALA A 203 12.72 7.16 3.94
CA ALA A 203 13.79 8.13 3.72
C ALA A 203 14.97 7.91 4.70
N TRP A 204 14.67 7.51 5.94
CA TRP A 204 15.68 7.09 6.92
C TRP A 204 16.34 5.76 6.56
N ALA A 205 15.53 4.75 6.19
CA ALA A 205 16.01 3.41 5.85
C ALA A 205 16.95 3.42 4.64
N LEU A 206 16.61 4.19 3.61
CA LEU A 206 17.40 4.34 2.39
C LEU A 206 18.60 5.27 2.59
N GLY A 207 18.53 6.17 3.57
CA GLY A 207 19.66 6.96 4.06
C GLY A 207 20.30 7.91 3.04
N ALA A 208 21.44 8.48 3.45
CA ALA A 208 22.34 9.17 2.56
C ALA A 208 23.14 8.13 1.78
N ARG A 209 23.14 8.26 0.44
CA ARG A 209 23.81 7.30 -0.44
C ARG A 209 25.31 7.34 -0.23
N GLU A 210 25.90 6.22 0.15
CA GLU A 210 27.35 6.01 0.03
C GLU A 210 27.71 5.76 -1.45
N PRO A 211 28.76 6.41 -1.99
CA PRO A 211 29.25 6.13 -3.33
C PRO A 211 29.52 4.62 -3.51
N GLY A 212 28.98 4.02 -4.57
CA GLY A 212 29.16 2.60 -4.88
C GLY A 212 28.10 1.65 -4.31
N MET A 213 27.32 2.04 -3.30
CA MET A 213 26.26 1.17 -2.76
C MET A 213 25.05 1.11 -3.71
N ARG A 214 24.72 -0.10 -4.20
CA ARG A 214 23.59 -0.33 -5.12
C ARG A 214 22.33 -0.86 -4.41
N ARG A 215 22.49 -1.55 -3.28
CA ARG A 215 21.42 -2.16 -2.48
C ARG A 215 21.74 -2.02 -1.00
N LEU A 216 20.70 -1.95 -0.17
CA LEU A 216 20.87 -2.04 1.27
C LEU A 216 21.40 -3.42 1.67
N PRO A 217 22.23 -3.52 2.72
CA PRO A 217 22.57 -4.81 3.30
C PRO A 217 21.29 -5.56 3.70
N ALA A 218 21.19 -6.85 3.37
CA ALA A 218 19.97 -7.63 3.56
C ALA A 218 19.44 -7.57 5.00
N ARG A 219 20.33 -7.61 6.01
CA ARG A 219 19.95 -7.51 7.44
C ARG A 219 19.27 -6.17 7.77
N VAL A 220 19.76 -5.08 7.19
CA VAL A 220 19.21 -3.73 7.41
C VAL A 220 17.84 -3.63 6.72
N ALA A 221 17.74 -4.09 5.48
CA ALA A 221 16.47 -4.12 4.74
C ALA A 221 15.41 -4.96 5.47
N THR A 222 15.77 -6.16 5.95
CA THR A 222 14.88 -7.03 6.73
C THR A 222 14.47 -6.38 8.04
N GLY A 223 15.39 -5.74 8.76
CA GLY A 223 15.07 -5.03 10.00
C GLY A 223 14.04 -3.92 9.80
N TRP A 224 14.20 -3.11 8.74
CA TRP A 224 13.22 -2.09 8.38
C TRP A 224 11.89 -2.68 7.90
N ALA A 225 11.91 -3.74 7.10
CA ALA A 225 10.70 -4.42 6.66
C ALA A 225 9.89 -4.95 7.86
N LEU A 226 10.56 -5.59 8.83
CA LEU A 226 9.95 -6.02 10.09
C LEU A 226 9.41 -4.85 10.92
N ALA A 227 10.09 -3.70 10.91
CA ALA A 227 9.59 -2.51 11.59
C ALA A 227 8.28 -1.99 10.97
N PHE A 228 8.17 -1.97 9.64
CA PHE A 228 6.92 -1.59 8.96
C PHE A 228 5.80 -2.62 9.18
N VAL A 229 6.13 -3.92 9.17
CA VAL A 229 5.20 -5.00 9.54
C VAL A 229 4.69 -4.81 10.96
N GLY A 230 5.59 -4.57 11.91
CA GLY A 230 5.25 -4.30 13.31
C GLY A 230 4.39 -3.05 13.46
N LEU A 231 4.69 -1.96 12.75
CA LEU A 231 3.93 -0.71 12.78
C LEU A 231 2.47 -0.92 12.32
N GLY A 232 2.27 -1.68 11.24
CA GLY A 232 0.93 -2.03 10.77
C GLY A 232 0.17 -2.92 11.75
N LEU A 233 0.82 -3.98 12.24
CA LEU A 233 0.22 -4.96 13.15
C LEU A 233 0.03 -4.48 14.59
N ALA A 234 0.67 -3.37 15.00
CA ALA A 234 0.59 -2.86 16.36
C ALA A 234 -0.85 -2.64 16.84
N GLY A 235 -1.72 -2.09 15.98
CA GLY A 235 -3.14 -1.86 16.30
C GLY A 235 -3.93 -3.14 16.49
N PRO A 236 -4.04 -4.01 15.47
CA PRO A 236 -4.72 -5.29 15.58
C PRO A 236 -4.15 -6.17 16.69
N GLY A 237 -2.82 -6.20 16.84
CA GLY A 237 -2.13 -6.93 17.90
C GLY A 237 -2.49 -6.43 19.29
N TRP A 238 -2.48 -5.10 19.50
CA TRP A 238 -2.93 -4.51 20.75
C TRP A 238 -4.41 -4.80 21.04
N TRP A 239 -5.27 -4.69 20.02
CA TRP A 239 -6.68 -5.03 20.15
C TRP A 239 -6.86 -6.49 20.58
N LEU A 240 -6.19 -7.43 19.92
CA LEU A 240 -6.25 -8.86 20.24
C LEU A 240 -5.78 -9.12 21.68
N VAL A 241 -4.63 -8.58 22.08
CA VAL A 241 -4.09 -8.72 23.44
C VAL A 241 -5.03 -8.13 24.49
N SER A 242 -5.54 -6.92 24.26
CA SER A 242 -6.46 -6.26 25.20
C SER A 242 -7.80 -7.00 25.34
N SER A 243 -8.28 -7.62 24.25
CA SER A 243 -9.51 -8.41 24.26
C SER A 243 -9.35 -9.70 25.06
N TRP A 244 -8.18 -10.34 24.96
CA TRP A 244 -7.85 -11.57 25.70
C TRP A 244 -7.63 -11.31 27.19
N MET A 245 -6.93 -10.23 27.55
CA MET A 245 -6.61 -9.92 28.96
C MET A 245 -7.74 -9.26 29.73
N GLY A 246 -8.59 -8.46 29.07
CA GLY A 246 -9.47 -7.49 29.74
C GLY A 246 -10.95 -7.88 29.88
N GLY A 247 -11.36 -9.10 29.52
CA GLY A 247 -12.78 -9.48 29.55
C GLY A 247 -13.68 -8.67 28.60
N GLY A 248 -13.09 -8.09 27.56
CA GLY A 248 -13.73 -7.09 26.71
C GLY A 248 -13.62 -5.70 27.34
N VAL A 249 -12.70 -4.87 26.84
CA VAL A 249 -12.64 -3.45 27.21
C VAL A 249 -14.04 -2.87 26.99
N ALA A 250 -14.74 -2.53 28.08
CA ALA A 250 -16.03 -1.85 28.06
C ALA A 250 -15.79 -0.49 27.40
N ALA A 251 -15.79 -0.51 26.08
CA ALA A 251 -15.43 0.65 25.33
C ALA A 251 -16.53 1.67 25.56
N SER A 252 -16.12 2.86 26.02
CA SER A 252 -16.99 4.02 26.07
C SER A 252 -17.75 4.10 24.76
N ALA A 253 -19.05 3.85 24.83
CA ALA A 253 -19.85 3.56 23.65
C ALA A 253 -19.98 4.81 22.74
N ASP A 254 -19.72 5.98 23.33
CA ASP A 254 -19.78 7.30 22.68
C ASP A 254 -18.42 7.96 22.43
N GLY A 255 -17.34 7.43 23.03
CA GLY A 255 -16.01 8.05 22.99
C GLY A 255 -15.19 7.70 21.74
N VAL A 256 -14.27 8.60 21.36
CA VAL A 256 -13.23 8.34 20.36
C VAL A 256 -12.21 7.38 20.95
N ARG A 257 -11.93 6.28 20.26
CA ARG A 257 -10.88 5.35 20.67
C ARG A 257 -9.53 5.84 20.16
N LEU A 258 -8.92 6.79 20.88
CA LEU A 258 -7.61 7.34 20.49
C LEU A 258 -6.52 6.26 20.33
N SER A 259 -6.59 5.17 21.11
CA SER A 259 -5.67 4.04 20.96
C SER A 259 -5.82 3.32 19.62
N TRP A 260 -7.01 3.32 19.00
CA TRP A 260 -7.22 2.74 17.67
C TRP A 260 -6.60 3.62 16.58
N MET A 261 -6.56 4.94 16.79
CA MET A 261 -5.92 5.88 15.87
C MET A 261 -4.39 5.76 15.84
N ALA A 262 -3.78 5.04 16.79
CA ALA A 262 -2.34 4.79 16.84
C ALA A 262 -1.86 3.74 15.83
N SER A 263 -2.76 3.09 15.08
CA SER A 263 -2.43 2.24 13.94
C SER A 263 -3.21 2.67 12.70
N PRO A 264 -2.59 2.57 11.51
CA PRO A 264 -3.25 2.93 10.26
C PRO A 264 -4.54 2.13 10.02
N TRP A 265 -4.56 0.85 10.40
CA TRP A 265 -5.65 -0.05 10.04
C TRP A 265 -6.83 0.12 11.01
N THR A 266 -6.56 0.11 12.32
CA THR A 266 -7.61 0.32 13.32
C THR A 266 -8.11 1.76 13.33
N GLY A 267 -7.28 2.75 12.98
CA GLY A 267 -7.69 4.13 12.85
C GLY A 267 -8.66 4.33 11.70
N GLN A 268 -8.42 3.65 10.57
CA GLN A 268 -9.34 3.67 9.44
C GLN A 268 -10.68 3.06 9.82
N LEU A 269 -10.67 1.92 10.52
CA LEU A 269 -11.88 1.27 11.02
C LEU A 269 -12.66 2.15 12.01
N GLU A 270 -11.98 2.86 12.92
CA GLU A 270 -12.62 3.75 13.89
C GLU A 270 -13.34 4.93 13.21
N LEU A 271 -12.75 5.53 12.17
CA LEU A 271 -13.36 6.65 11.43
C LEU A 271 -14.65 6.25 10.72
N VAL A 272 -14.65 5.08 10.07
CA VAL A 272 -15.78 4.59 9.24
C VAL A 272 -16.76 3.72 10.01
N ARG A 273 -16.53 3.55 11.32
CA ARG A 273 -17.37 2.73 12.17
C ARG A 273 -18.74 3.38 12.32
N ASP A 274 -19.77 2.63 11.94
CA ASP A 274 -21.14 3.02 12.27
C ASP A 274 -21.41 2.75 13.75
N ARG A 275 -22.13 3.68 14.37
CA ARG A 275 -22.61 3.55 15.74
C ARG A 275 -24.10 3.24 15.69
N SER A 276 -24.45 2.21 14.91
CA SER A 276 -25.83 1.79 14.61
C SER A 276 -26.64 1.51 15.89
N TRP A 277 -26.01 0.96 16.92
CA TRP A 277 -26.62 0.75 18.24
C TRP A 277 -27.15 2.05 18.88
N SER A 278 -26.58 3.20 18.53
CA SER A 278 -26.99 4.55 18.98
C SER A 278 -27.76 5.35 17.92
N GLY A 279 -28.02 4.75 16.74
CA GLY A 279 -28.63 5.43 15.60
C GLY A 279 -27.75 6.49 14.93
N ARG A 280 -26.47 6.62 15.32
CA ARG A 280 -25.53 7.60 14.74
C ARG A 280 -24.70 6.97 13.62
N SER A 281 -24.59 7.68 12.50
CA SER A 281 -23.67 7.32 11.43
C SER A 281 -22.20 7.45 11.87
N ALA A 282 -21.28 6.95 11.05
CA ALA A 282 -19.87 7.34 11.14
C ALA A 282 -19.72 8.88 11.21
N TRP A 283 -18.76 9.36 12.00
CA TRP A 283 -18.47 10.79 12.15
C TRP A 283 -17.01 11.01 12.55
N ALA A 284 -16.43 12.14 12.11
CA ALA A 284 -15.06 12.53 12.42
C ALA A 284 -15.03 13.64 13.49
N SER A 285 -14.90 13.23 14.75
CA SER A 285 -14.71 14.15 15.87
C SER A 285 -13.38 14.92 15.84
N SER A 286 -13.27 16.00 16.63
CA SER A 286 -12.01 16.72 16.87
C SER A 286 -10.88 15.82 17.38
N GLY A 287 -11.20 14.78 18.16
CA GLY A 287 -10.20 13.82 18.65
C GLY A 287 -9.53 13.04 17.52
N HIS A 288 -10.28 12.69 16.47
CA HIS A 288 -9.68 12.04 15.29
C HIS A 288 -8.73 12.99 14.56
N TRP A 289 -9.14 14.25 14.39
CA TRP A 289 -8.31 15.26 13.73
C TRP A 289 -7.01 15.54 14.48
N TRP A 290 -7.05 15.60 15.82
CA TRP A 290 -5.84 15.70 16.65
C TRP A 290 -4.92 14.49 16.47
N ALA A 291 -5.47 13.27 16.44
CA ALA A 291 -4.67 12.07 16.22
C ALA A 291 -4.03 12.04 14.83
N ILE A 292 -4.80 12.35 13.77
CA ILE A 292 -4.30 12.47 12.39
C ILE A 292 -3.21 13.53 12.30
N GLY A 293 -3.44 14.71 12.89
CA GLY A 293 -2.47 15.80 12.95
C GLY A 293 -1.19 15.41 13.68
N GLY A 294 -1.30 14.68 14.80
CA GLY A 294 -0.16 14.14 15.53
C GLY A 294 0.69 13.19 14.68
N VAL A 295 0.07 12.23 14.00
CA VAL A 295 0.77 11.31 13.08
C VAL A 295 1.47 12.09 11.96
N MET A 296 0.79 13.09 11.38
CA MET A 296 1.37 13.95 10.34
C MET A 296 2.59 14.71 10.85
N VAL A 297 2.51 15.33 12.04
CA VAL A 297 3.63 16.07 12.64
C VAL A 297 4.84 15.15 12.88
N VAL A 298 4.62 13.94 13.41
CA VAL A 298 5.70 12.96 13.61
C VAL A 298 6.33 12.57 12.27
N GLY A 299 5.51 12.34 11.24
CA GLY A 299 6.00 12.04 9.89
C GLY A 299 6.85 13.16 9.32
N LEU A 300 6.37 14.41 9.37
CA LEU A 300 7.11 15.58 8.91
C LEU A 300 8.40 15.83 9.69
N ALA A 301 8.40 15.65 11.01
CA ALA A 301 9.62 15.71 11.81
C ALA A 301 10.63 14.64 11.39
N GLY A 302 10.16 13.42 11.10
CA GLY A 302 10.97 12.35 10.52
C GLY A 302 11.61 12.75 9.19
N TRP A 303 10.87 13.40 8.31
CA TRP A 303 11.39 13.94 7.03
C TRP A 303 12.50 14.96 7.24
N VAL A 304 12.30 15.92 8.15
CA VAL A 304 13.32 16.93 8.50
C VAL A 304 14.59 16.27 9.01
N GLY A 305 14.47 15.28 9.90
CA GLY A 305 15.61 14.54 10.42
C GLY A 305 16.37 13.74 9.34
N ALA A 306 15.64 13.06 8.44
CA ALA A 306 16.25 12.34 7.32
C ALA A 306 17.01 13.30 6.38
N TRP A 307 16.44 14.47 6.12
CA TRP A 307 17.05 15.50 5.30
C TRP A 307 18.32 16.08 5.95
N MET A 308 18.28 16.42 7.23
CA MET A 308 19.45 16.92 7.98
C MET A 308 20.60 15.90 7.98
N ARG A 309 20.31 14.62 8.17
CA ARG A 309 21.30 13.53 8.05
C ARG A 309 21.92 13.48 6.65
N GLY A 310 21.11 13.67 5.61
CA GLY A 310 21.56 13.74 4.23
C GLY A 310 22.52 14.90 3.96
N VAL A 311 22.23 16.08 4.49
CA VAL A 311 23.08 17.28 4.33
C VAL A 311 24.44 17.09 5.02
N GLY A 312 24.47 16.57 6.26
CA GLY A 312 25.71 16.37 7.01
C GLY A 312 26.70 15.44 6.32
N SER A 313 26.21 14.38 5.67
CA SER A 313 27.06 13.42 4.95
C SER A 313 27.81 14.00 3.74
N ARG A 314 27.29 15.07 3.12
CA ARG A 314 27.92 15.69 1.94
C ARG A 314 29.10 16.60 2.30
N GLY A 315 29.06 17.24 3.46
CA GLY A 315 30.11 18.16 3.92
C GLY A 315 31.41 17.45 4.30
N ALA A 316 31.33 16.22 4.80
CA ALA A 316 32.50 15.45 5.22
C ALA A 316 33.37 14.95 4.05
N GLY A 317 32.79 14.77 2.85
CA GLY A 317 33.49 14.19 1.71
C GLY A 317 34.33 15.18 0.89
N SER A 318 34.06 16.48 0.94
CA SER A 318 34.75 17.46 0.06
C SER A 318 36.04 18.04 0.65
N GLY A 319 36.44 17.63 1.85
CA GLY A 319 37.56 18.23 2.58
C GLY A 319 38.95 17.64 2.30
N ASN A 320 39.03 16.50 1.58
CA ASN A 320 40.28 15.74 1.48
C ASN A 320 40.85 15.60 0.05
N ASP A 321 40.18 16.15 -0.96
CA ASP A 321 40.64 16.08 -2.37
C ASP A 321 41.56 17.26 -2.75
N GLY A 322 41.94 18.11 -1.79
CA GLY A 322 42.63 19.38 -2.04
C GLY A 322 44.16 19.34 -2.14
N ASP A 323 44.85 18.40 -1.48
CA ASP A 323 46.32 18.53 -1.30
C ASP A 323 47.15 17.46 -2.02
N GLY A 324 46.51 16.65 -2.87
CA GLY A 324 47.20 15.79 -3.83
C GLY A 324 47.69 16.56 -5.05
N VAL A 325 48.40 17.70 -4.85
CA VAL A 325 49.27 18.26 -5.89
C VAL A 325 50.26 17.15 -6.23
N VAL A 326 50.04 16.44 -7.33
CA VAL A 326 51.00 15.49 -7.89
C VAL A 326 52.27 16.31 -8.15
N PRO A 327 53.35 16.13 -7.36
CA PRO A 327 54.56 16.91 -7.55
C PRO A 327 55.11 16.55 -8.93
N GLY A 328 55.36 17.59 -9.72
CA GLY A 328 55.59 17.52 -11.14
C GLY A 328 56.48 16.36 -11.59
N ALA A 329 55.93 15.55 -12.51
CA ALA A 329 56.72 14.94 -13.56
C ALA A 329 57.26 16.07 -14.45
N ARG A 330 58.38 16.68 -14.05
CA ARG A 330 59.22 17.47 -14.96
C ARG A 330 59.88 16.48 -15.91
N ALA A 331 59.39 16.44 -17.15
CA ALA A 331 60.06 15.79 -18.25
C ALA A 331 61.42 16.47 -18.52
N ALA A 332 62.38 15.62 -18.87
CA ALA A 332 63.76 15.94 -19.25
C ALA A 332 63.87 16.69 -20.58
#